data_AF-A0A7S2SGF4-F1
#
_entry.id   AF-A0A7S2SGF4-F1
#
_cell.length_a   1.000
_cell.length_b   1.000
_cell.length_c   1.000
_cell.angle_alpha   90.00
_cell.angle_beta   90.00
_cell.angle_gamma   90.00
#
_symmetry.space_group_name_H-M   'P 1'
#
loop_
_entity.id
_entity.type
_entity.pdbx_description
1 polymer ?
#
loop_
_entity_poly.entity_id
_entity_poly.type
_entity_poly.pdbx_seq_one_letter_code
_entity_poly.pdbx_strand_id
1 'polypeptide(L)'
;MIVVWILLYFGTTIPCILAANCTLCPDGSFPTQPDSKLQLNEGNTVINCTVAFEWAPKGYFQNCTELHKRGITICGCGKPTDPPKCLLCENRSLPAPDQLVSGKKCSEWEQTASDGFLDDCPSWQQTYGNNCGCNNPKLDNFCKICNKDLPFVDKTVKYSDNSQKTCIQIEQEVNVQIKLSQTNCTKEQAQFNTLCGCNIPPSLAPTPVPISASIHPFNINVLGVFIVFVYSVKMM
;
A
#
# COMPACT_ATOMS: atom_id res chain seq x y z
N MET A 1 -88.07 -18.52 5.03
CA MET A 1 -86.81 -19.27 4.91
C MET A 1 -85.77 -18.35 4.28
N ILE A 2 -84.85 -17.80 5.07
CA ILE A 2 -83.75 -16.97 4.60
C ILE A 2 -82.48 -17.78 4.82
N VAL A 3 -81.85 -18.21 3.73
CA VAL A 3 -80.58 -18.94 3.74
C VAL A 3 -79.45 -17.92 3.70
N VAL A 4 -78.81 -17.70 4.85
CA VAL A 4 -77.64 -16.81 4.97
C VAL A 4 -76.40 -17.61 4.61
N TRP A 5 -75.78 -17.28 3.48
CA TRP A 5 -74.48 -17.80 3.07
C TRP A 5 -73.38 -17.01 3.77
N ILE A 6 -72.67 -17.66 4.71
CA ILE A 6 -71.46 -17.13 5.35
C ILE A 6 -70.27 -17.53 4.48
N LEU A 7 -69.74 -16.56 3.72
CA LEU A 7 -68.45 -16.69 3.02
C LEU A 7 -67.32 -16.51 4.04
N LEU A 8 -66.74 -17.63 4.49
CA LEU A 8 -65.50 -17.65 5.26
C LEU A 8 -64.31 -17.34 4.33
N TYR A 9 -63.91 -16.07 4.30
CA TYR A 9 -62.64 -15.64 3.74
C TYR A 9 -61.50 -16.10 4.68
N PHE A 10 -60.84 -17.19 4.34
CA PHE A 10 -59.56 -17.56 4.94
C PHE A 10 -58.48 -16.60 4.41
N GLY A 11 -58.23 -15.53 5.16
CA GLY A 11 -57.06 -14.68 4.95
C GLY A 11 -55.80 -15.47 5.28
N THR A 12 -55.15 -16.03 4.26
CA THR A 12 -53.79 -16.54 4.36
C THR A 12 -52.84 -15.35 4.53
N THR A 13 -52.55 -14.97 5.78
CA THR A 13 -51.42 -14.11 6.08
C THR A 13 -50.16 -14.89 5.72
N ILE A 14 -49.64 -14.70 4.51
CA ILE A 14 -48.28 -15.13 4.15
C ILE A 14 -47.36 -14.29 5.04
N PRO A 15 -46.67 -14.85 6.05
CA PRO A 15 -45.65 -14.08 6.72
C PRO A 15 -44.58 -13.82 5.66
N CYS A 16 -44.42 -12.55 5.27
CA CYS A 16 -43.18 -12.09 4.65
C CYS A 16 -42.06 -12.29 5.68
N ILE A 17 -41.57 -13.52 5.80
CA ILE A 17 -40.21 -13.76 6.26
C ILE A 17 -39.36 -13.28 5.08
N LEU A 18 -39.11 -11.97 5.03
CA LEU A 18 -37.95 -11.45 4.33
C LEU A 18 -36.76 -12.21 4.93
N ALA A 19 -36.35 -13.28 4.27
CA ALA A 19 -35.08 -13.92 4.55
C ALA A 19 -34.05 -12.81 4.36
N ALA A 20 -33.62 -12.22 5.48
CA ALA A 20 -32.56 -11.24 5.45
C ALA A 20 -31.34 -12.03 4.96
N ASN A 21 -31.02 -11.87 3.67
CA ASN A 21 -29.86 -12.50 3.07
C ASN A 21 -28.65 -11.99 3.84
N CYS A 22 -28.06 -12.84 4.68
CA CYS A 22 -26.86 -12.48 5.40
C CYS A 22 -25.72 -12.25 4.40
N THR A 23 -24.81 -11.35 4.70
CA THR A 23 -23.49 -11.30 4.07
C THR A 23 -22.47 -11.86 5.06
N LEU A 24 -21.32 -12.35 4.59
CA LEU A 24 -20.26 -12.76 5.51
C LEU A 24 -19.65 -11.52 6.20
N CYS A 25 -19.35 -10.50 5.41
CA CYS A 25 -18.88 -9.21 5.90
C CYS A 25 -20.04 -8.22 6.00
N PRO A 26 -20.20 -7.47 7.12
CA PRO A 26 -21.34 -6.56 7.33
C PRO A 26 -21.49 -5.45 6.28
N ASP A 27 -20.38 -5.05 5.67
CA ASP A 27 -20.27 -4.04 4.60
C ASP A 27 -20.34 -4.64 3.19
N GLY A 28 -20.46 -5.97 3.07
CA GLY A 28 -20.43 -6.69 1.81
C GLY A 28 -19.03 -6.82 1.18
N SER A 29 -17.96 -6.42 1.87
CA SER A 29 -16.60 -6.54 1.35
C SER A 29 -16.16 -8.01 1.23
N PHE A 30 -15.19 -8.29 0.37
CA PHE A 30 -14.54 -9.59 0.34
C PHE A 30 -13.66 -9.78 1.60
N PRO A 31 -13.58 -10.97 2.20
CA PRO A 31 -12.75 -11.22 3.37
C PRO A 31 -11.25 -11.08 3.07
N THR A 32 -10.49 -10.51 3.99
CA THR A 32 -9.03 -10.31 3.83
C THR A 32 -8.22 -11.57 4.11
N GLN A 33 -8.87 -12.60 4.66
CA GLN A 33 -8.28 -13.90 4.96
C GLN A 33 -9.13 -15.02 4.32
N PRO A 34 -9.15 -15.13 2.98
CA PRO A 34 -10.04 -16.04 2.27
C PRO A 34 -9.86 -17.52 2.62
N ASP A 35 -8.62 -17.94 2.94
CA ASP A 35 -8.27 -19.33 3.25
C ASP A 35 -8.43 -19.70 4.72
N SER A 36 -8.76 -18.73 5.59
CA SER A 36 -9.01 -19.00 7.01
C SER A 36 -10.18 -19.96 7.18
N LYS A 37 -10.04 -20.89 8.13
CA LYS A 37 -11.04 -21.93 8.41
C LYS A 37 -12.09 -21.43 9.38
N LEU A 38 -13.32 -21.37 8.90
CA LEU A 38 -14.50 -21.02 9.66
C LEU A 38 -15.25 -22.32 10.02
N GLN A 39 -15.24 -22.68 11.30
CA GLN A 39 -16.07 -23.78 11.79
C GLN A 39 -17.50 -23.30 11.96
N LEU A 40 -18.47 -24.11 11.56
CA LEU A 40 -19.89 -23.85 11.78
C LEU A 40 -20.36 -24.66 12.99
N ASN A 41 -21.10 -24.03 13.89
CA ASN A 41 -21.62 -24.70 15.09
C ASN A 41 -22.66 -25.79 14.77
N GLU A 42 -23.24 -25.76 13.57
CA GLU A 42 -24.16 -26.77 13.06
C GLU A 42 -23.35 -27.82 12.29
N GLY A 43 -23.01 -28.92 12.96
CA GLY A 43 -22.59 -30.16 12.30
C GLY A 43 -21.09 -30.35 12.01
N ASN A 44 -20.17 -29.73 12.76
CA ASN A 44 -18.71 -29.90 12.59
C ASN A 44 -18.20 -29.58 11.17
N THR A 45 -18.96 -28.80 10.40
CA THR A 45 -18.56 -28.44 9.04
C THR A 45 -17.54 -27.31 9.12
N VAL A 46 -16.36 -27.54 8.53
CA VAL A 46 -15.30 -26.54 8.42
C VAL A 46 -15.22 -26.09 6.98
N ILE A 47 -15.53 -24.83 6.72
CA ILE A 47 -15.40 -24.19 5.40
C ILE A 47 -14.34 -23.10 5.46
N ASN A 48 -13.82 -22.66 4.32
CA ASN A 48 -12.98 -21.47 4.27
C ASN A 48 -13.84 -20.20 4.10
N CYS A 49 -13.24 -19.04 4.35
CA CYS A 49 -13.93 -17.77 4.28
C CYS A 49 -14.44 -17.41 2.88
N THR A 50 -13.77 -17.85 1.80
CA THR A 50 -14.27 -17.69 0.43
C THR A 50 -15.60 -18.42 0.23
N VAL A 51 -15.67 -19.69 0.62
CA VAL A 51 -16.90 -20.50 0.52
C VAL A 51 -18.00 -19.90 1.39
N ALA A 52 -17.66 -19.45 2.60
CA ALA A 52 -18.63 -18.77 3.49
C ALA A 52 -19.17 -17.47 2.86
N PHE A 53 -18.33 -16.69 2.18
CA PHE A 53 -18.73 -15.46 1.48
C PHE A 53 -19.74 -15.75 0.36
N GLU A 54 -19.51 -16.78 -0.43
CA GLU A 54 -20.43 -17.19 -1.51
C GLU A 54 -21.74 -17.80 -1.01
N TRP A 55 -21.71 -18.46 0.14
CA TRP A 55 -22.88 -19.13 0.73
C TRP A 55 -23.77 -18.18 1.52
N ALA A 56 -23.21 -17.12 2.10
CA ALA A 56 -23.96 -16.17 2.91
C ALA A 56 -25.19 -15.56 2.20
N PRO A 57 -25.05 -14.95 1.00
CA PRO A 57 -26.20 -14.35 0.32
C PRO A 57 -27.22 -15.38 -0.18
N LYS A 58 -26.85 -16.67 -0.20
CA LYS A 58 -27.74 -17.78 -0.59
C LYS A 58 -28.55 -18.34 0.59
N GLY A 59 -28.41 -17.77 1.79
CA GLY A 59 -29.21 -18.14 2.96
C GLY A 59 -28.76 -19.40 3.69
N TYR A 60 -27.51 -19.85 3.50
CA TYR A 60 -26.96 -21.02 4.21
C TYR A 60 -26.73 -20.78 5.71
N PHE A 61 -26.80 -19.52 6.16
CA PHE A 61 -26.63 -19.16 7.57
C PHE A 61 -27.90 -18.50 8.09
N GLN A 62 -28.42 -19.02 9.20
CA GLN A 62 -29.64 -18.48 9.83
C GLN A 62 -29.35 -17.35 10.82
N ASN A 63 -28.12 -17.25 11.34
CA ASN A 63 -27.72 -16.25 12.33
C ASN A 63 -26.69 -15.28 11.75
N CYS A 64 -27.16 -14.21 11.08
CA CYS A 64 -26.27 -13.21 10.47
C CYS A 64 -25.37 -12.52 11.51
N THR A 65 -25.85 -12.33 12.75
CA THR A 65 -25.05 -11.67 13.81
C THR A 65 -23.84 -12.51 14.17
N GLU A 66 -24.03 -13.83 14.33
CA GLU A 66 -22.93 -14.75 14.61
C GLU A 66 -22.00 -14.89 13.40
N LEU A 67 -22.56 -14.95 12.19
CA LEU A 67 -21.78 -14.96 10.95
C LEU A 67 -20.89 -13.73 10.83
N HIS A 68 -21.43 -12.53 11.05
CA HIS A 68 -20.67 -11.27 11.02
C HIS A 68 -19.55 -11.24 12.07
N LYS A 69 -19.82 -11.69 13.31
CA LYS A 69 -18.80 -11.78 14.36
C LYS A 69 -17.64 -12.68 13.95
N ARG A 70 -17.93 -13.83 13.33
CA ARG A 70 -16.91 -14.73 12.79
C ARG A 70 -16.22 -14.16 11.57
N GLY A 71 -16.97 -13.51 10.68
CA GLY A 71 -16.44 -12.79 9.53
C GLY A 71 -15.37 -11.78 9.96
N ILE A 72 -15.65 -10.99 10.99
CA ILE A 72 -14.70 -9.99 11.52
C ILE A 72 -13.47 -10.65 12.16
N THR A 73 -13.69 -11.66 13.00
CA THR A 73 -12.60 -12.25 13.81
C THR A 73 -11.73 -13.26 13.07
N ILE A 74 -12.30 -14.03 12.14
CA ILE A 74 -11.63 -15.16 11.45
C ILE A 74 -11.33 -14.82 9.99
N CYS A 75 -12.24 -14.11 9.32
CA CYS A 75 -12.13 -13.82 7.89
C CYS A 75 -11.61 -12.41 7.59
N GLY A 76 -11.41 -11.59 8.63
CA GLY A 76 -10.93 -10.21 8.50
C GLY A 76 -11.95 -9.23 7.94
N CYS A 77 -13.25 -9.54 7.96
CA CYS A 77 -14.31 -8.60 7.55
C CYS A 77 -14.28 -7.33 8.40
N GLY A 78 -14.57 -6.17 7.81
CA GLY A 78 -14.73 -4.92 8.55
C GLY A 78 -13.45 -4.40 9.24
N LYS A 79 -12.31 -5.11 9.14
CA LYS A 79 -11.06 -4.38 9.05
C LYS A 79 -11.17 -3.62 7.73
N PRO A 80 -10.95 -2.30 7.69
CA PRO A 80 -10.51 -1.72 6.44
C PRO A 80 -9.40 -2.67 5.99
N THR A 81 -9.56 -3.34 4.86
CA THR A 81 -8.36 -3.60 4.07
C THR A 81 -7.77 -2.22 3.97
N ASP A 82 -6.71 -1.94 4.75
CA ASP A 82 -5.84 -0.84 4.41
C ASP A 82 -5.70 -0.98 2.89
N PRO A 83 -6.16 0.01 2.11
CA PRO A 83 -6.13 -0.09 0.66
C PRO A 83 -4.73 -0.60 0.32
N PRO A 84 -4.60 -1.59 -0.57
CA PRO A 84 -3.35 -2.30 -0.74
C PRO A 84 -2.23 -1.25 -0.78
N LYS A 85 -1.29 -1.34 0.17
CA LYS A 85 -0.24 -0.33 0.31
C LYS A 85 0.90 -0.79 -0.56
N CYS A 86 1.42 0.09 -1.40
CA CYS A 86 2.72 -0.20 -1.97
C CYS A 86 3.77 -0.11 -0.88
N LEU A 87 4.46 -1.23 -0.62
CA LEU A 87 5.58 -1.30 0.30
C LEU A 87 6.88 -1.37 -0.47
N LEU A 88 7.93 -0.68 -0.02
CA LEU A 88 9.20 -0.67 -0.74
C LEU A 88 9.90 -2.03 -0.71
N CYS A 89 9.66 -2.83 0.33
CA CYS A 89 10.15 -4.20 0.41
C CYS A 89 9.00 -5.20 0.33
N GLU A 90 9.15 -6.23 -0.49
CA GLU A 90 8.15 -7.31 -0.62
C GLU A 90 7.92 -8.07 0.71
N ASN A 91 8.98 -8.22 1.52
CA ASN A 91 8.92 -8.87 2.84
C ASN A 91 8.36 -7.97 3.97
N ARG A 92 7.87 -6.76 3.62
CA ARG A 92 7.24 -5.79 4.54
C ARG A 92 8.14 -5.23 5.64
N SER A 93 9.45 -5.47 5.59
CA SER A 93 10.40 -5.00 6.60
C SER A 93 11.48 -4.16 5.93
N LEU A 94 11.44 -2.85 6.16
CA LEU A 94 12.41 -1.90 5.63
C LEU A 94 13.75 -2.00 6.41
N PRO A 95 14.86 -2.46 5.81
CA PRO A 95 16.08 -2.76 6.55
C PRO A 95 16.80 -1.52 7.10
N ALA A 96 16.74 -0.40 6.38
CA ALA A 96 17.43 0.84 6.73
C ALA A 96 16.48 2.05 6.73
N PRO A 97 15.50 2.12 7.66
CA PRO A 97 14.43 3.12 7.62
C PRO A 97 14.90 4.58 7.77
N ASP A 98 16.07 4.79 8.38
CA ASP A 98 16.70 6.11 8.57
C ASP A 98 17.74 6.46 7.50
N GLN A 99 18.05 5.55 6.58
CA GLN A 99 18.99 5.84 5.50
C GLN A 99 18.41 6.93 4.60
N LEU A 100 19.25 7.89 4.23
CA LEU A 100 18.90 8.94 3.29
C LEU A 100 19.06 8.45 1.86
N VAL A 101 18.01 8.66 1.06
CA VAL A 101 17.99 8.47 -0.38
C VAL A 101 17.28 9.68 -0.96
N SER A 102 17.92 10.40 -1.87
CA SER A 102 17.44 11.66 -2.44
C SER A 102 17.06 12.70 -1.38
N GLY A 103 17.86 12.78 -0.31
CA GLY A 103 17.62 13.72 0.80
C GLY A 103 16.42 13.42 1.69
N LYS A 104 15.76 12.26 1.52
CA LYS A 104 14.64 11.79 2.35
C LYS A 104 14.98 10.47 3.00
N LYS A 105 14.39 10.19 4.16
CA LYS A 105 14.56 8.88 4.81
C LYS A 105 13.83 7.80 4.03
N CYS A 106 14.35 6.57 4.06
CA CYS A 106 13.68 5.42 3.48
C CYS A 106 12.25 5.21 4.04
N SER A 107 12.04 5.49 5.33
CA SER A 107 10.70 5.46 5.94
C SER A 107 9.73 6.51 5.37
N GLU A 108 10.22 7.68 4.95
CA GLU A 108 9.42 8.69 4.27
C GLU A 108 9.08 8.27 2.83
N TRP A 109 10.00 7.57 2.16
CA TRP A 109 9.74 6.97 0.85
C TRP A 109 8.73 5.83 0.91
N GLU A 110 8.77 5.01 1.96
CA GLU A 110 7.78 3.97 2.24
C GLU A 110 6.38 4.56 2.34
N GLN A 111 6.23 5.65 3.10
CA GLN A 111 4.96 6.36 3.20
C GLN A 111 4.53 6.94 1.85
N THR A 112 5.47 7.56 1.12
CA THR A 112 5.18 8.13 -0.21
C THR A 112 4.68 7.06 -1.19
N ALA A 113 5.33 5.89 -1.22
CA ALA A 113 4.91 4.76 -2.06
C ALA A 113 3.51 4.26 -1.66
N SER A 114 3.28 4.12 -0.36
CA SER A 114 2.00 3.67 0.22
C SER A 114 0.83 4.60 -0.11
N ASP A 115 1.06 5.91 -0.20
CA ASP A 115 -0.02 6.90 -0.28
C ASP A 115 -0.60 7.11 -1.70
N GLY A 116 0.06 6.64 -2.77
CA GLY A 116 -0.39 7.03 -4.12
C GLY A 116 -0.01 6.14 -5.30
N PHE A 117 0.74 5.04 -5.11
CA PHE A 117 1.40 4.38 -6.24
C PHE A 117 1.19 2.87 -6.29
N LEU A 118 -0.08 2.46 -6.18
CA LEU A 118 -0.45 1.05 -6.23
C LEU A 118 -0.08 0.37 -7.55
N ASP A 119 -0.39 1.01 -8.68
CA ASP A 119 -0.15 0.46 -10.01
C ASP A 119 1.35 0.45 -10.38
N ASP A 120 2.14 1.34 -9.77
CA ASP A 120 3.58 1.50 -10.04
C ASP A 120 4.46 0.88 -8.95
N CYS A 121 3.88 0.10 -8.06
CA CYS A 121 4.61 -0.42 -6.90
C CYS A 121 5.89 -1.19 -7.25
N PRO A 122 5.90 -2.04 -8.30
CA PRO A 122 7.13 -2.71 -8.71
C PRO A 122 8.27 -1.72 -9.05
N SER A 123 7.96 -0.59 -9.68
CA SER A 123 8.95 0.46 -10.00
C SER A 123 9.49 1.10 -8.72
N TRP A 124 8.63 1.42 -7.75
CA TRP A 124 9.04 1.94 -6.44
C TRP A 124 9.96 0.98 -5.67
N GLN A 125 9.63 -0.32 -5.69
CA GLN A 125 10.43 -1.38 -5.09
C GLN A 125 11.83 -1.49 -5.73
N GLN A 126 11.91 -1.42 -7.06
CA GLN A 126 13.20 -1.49 -7.77
C GLN A 126 14.07 -0.23 -7.61
N THR A 127 13.43 0.94 -7.50
CA THR A 127 14.13 2.21 -7.39
C THR A 127 14.49 2.50 -5.93
N TYR A 128 13.50 2.83 -5.10
CA TYR A 128 13.75 3.25 -3.72
C TYR A 128 13.96 2.06 -2.80
N GLY A 129 13.21 0.96 -2.97
CA GLY A 129 13.35 -0.22 -2.13
C GLY A 129 14.76 -0.81 -2.14
N ASN A 130 15.31 -1.07 -3.33
CA ASN A 130 16.68 -1.60 -3.44
C ASN A 130 17.73 -0.62 -2.89
N ASN A 131 17.57 0.69 -3.11
CA ASN A 131 18.47 1.71 -2.53
C ASN A 131 18.32 1.84 -1.02
N CYS A 132 17.18 1.43 -0.44
CA CYS A 132 16.92 1.33 0.99
C CYS A 132 17.29 -0.05 1.59
N GLY A 133 17.97 -0.90 0.80
CA GLY A 133 18.47 -2.20 1.24
C GLY A 133 17.47 -3.35 1.12
N CYS A 134 16.28 -3.15 0.54
CA CYS A 134 15.38 -4.26 0.21
C CYS A 134 16.06 -5.20 -0.81
N ASN A 135 15.76 -6.49 -0.71
CA ASN A 135 16.18 -7.49 -1.71
C ASN A 135 14.98 -7.88 -2.59
N ASN A 136 14.48 -6.92 -3.37
CA ASN A 136 13.31 -7.17 -4.21
C ASN A 136 13.69 -7.96 -5.48
N PRO A 137 12.80 -8.83 -5.99
CA PRO A 137 13.02 -9.55 -7.24
C PRO A 137 13.26 -8.58 -8.39
N LYS A 138 14.22 -8.88 -9.29
CA LYS A 138 14.49 -8.02 -10.45
C LYS A 138 13.29 -8.02 -11.41
N LEU A 139 13.02 -6.86 -12.01
CA LEU A 139 12.01 -6.71 -13.05
C LEU A 139 12.67 -6.67 -14.44
N ASP A 140 12.21 -7.54 -15.35
CA ASP A 140 12.83 -7.72 -16.67
C ASP A 140 12.77 -6.47 -17.57
N ASN A 141 11.78 -5.60 -17.37
CA ASN A 141 11.58 -4.38 -18.17
C ASN A 141 11.87 -3.08 -17.39
N PHE A 142 12.58 -3.17 -16.27
CA PHE A 142 12.94 -1.99 -15.49
C PHE A 142 14.13 -1.26 -16.12
N CYS A 143 13.97 0.01 -16.44
CA CYS A 143 15.01 0.83 -17.02
C CYS A 143 15.95 1.38 -15.94
N LYS A 144 17.18 0.89 -15.92
CA LYS A 144 18.29 1.48 -15.15
C LYS A 144 18.98 2.57 -15.98
N ILE A 145 19.04 3.81 -15.50
CA ILE A 145 19.67 4.92 -16.24
C ILE A 145 21.14 4.62 -16.57
N CYS A 146 21.83 3.92 -15.67
CA CYS A 146 23.23 3.56 -15.85
C CYS A 146 23.48 2.17 -16.47
N ASN A 147 22.44 1.44 -16.92
CA ASN A 147 22.52 -0.02 -17.21
C ASN A 147 22.96 -0.88 -16.01
N LYS A 148 23.07 -0.27 -14.83
CA LYS A 148 23.47 -0.82 -13.53
C LYS A 148 22.93 0.15 -12.46
N ASP A 149 23.18 -0.15 -11.20
CA ASP A 149 22.79 0.75 -10.12
C ASP A 149 23.45 2.14 -10.24
N LEU A 150 22.69 3.16 -9.89
CA LEU A 150 23.15 4.54 -9.92
C LEU A 150 24.34 4.70 -8.96
N PRO A 151 25.51 5.18 -9.44
CA PRO A 151 26.65 5.42 -8.55
C PRO A 151 26.42 6.60 -7.61
N PHE A 152 25.50 7.51 -7.97
CA PHE A 152 25.15 8.70 -7.19
C PHE A 152 23.64 8.93 -7.22
N VAL A 153 22.91 8.33 -6.29
CA VAL A 153 21.44 8.46 -6.21
C VAL A 153 20.99 9.91 -6.00
N ASP A 154 21.76 10.69 -5.23
CA ASP A 154 21.43 12.08 -4.84
C ASP A 154 21.94 13.12 -5.84
N LYS A 155 22.66 12.70 -6.88
CA LYS A 155 23.21 13.65 -7.86
C LYS A 155 22.05 14.35 -8.56
N THR A 156 22.07 15.67 -8.49
CA THR A 156 21.00 16.50 -9.04
C THR A 156 21.30 16.91 -10.48
N VAL A 157 20.30 16.76 -11.34
CA VAL A 157 20.28 17.20 -12.74
C VAL A 157 19.37 18.43 -12.81
N LYS A 158 19.87 19.50 -13.44
CA LYS A 158 19.10 20.72 -13.69
C LYS A 158 18.52 20.68 -15.10
N TYR A 159 17.24 20.98 -15.22
CA TYR A 159 16.55 21.11 -16.50
C TYR A 159 16.58 22.55 -17.01
N SER A 160 16.19 22.76 -18.26
CA SER A 160 16.17 24.09 -18.90
C SER A 160 15.17 25.06 -18.28
N ASP A 161 14.15 24.55 -17.59
CA ASP A 161 13.15 25.33 -16.85
C ASP A 161 13.59 25.68 -15.42
N ASN A 162 14.87 25.46 -15.08
CA ASN A 162 15.46 25.58 -13.73
C ASN A 162 14.92 24.59 -12.69
N SER A 163 14.02 23.68 -13.06
CA SER A 163 13.66 22.57 -12.17
C SER A 163 14.87 21.65 -11.99
N GLN A 164 14.85 20.91 -10.88
CA GLN A 164 15.95 20.04 -10.50
C GLN A 164 15.38 18.71 -10.01
N LYS A 165 15.98 17.61 -10.45
CA LYS A 165 15.66 16.27 -9.95
C LYS A 165 16.94 15.50 -9.68
N THR A 166 16.90 14.65 -8.67
CA THR A 166 17.98 13.69 -8.43
C THR A 166 17.92 12.55 -9.45
N CYS A 167 19.05 11.90 -9.70
CA CYS A 167 19.12 10.79 -10.64
C CYS A 167 18.19 9.63 -10.28
N ILE A 168 17.98 9.36 -9.00
CA ILE A 168 17.03 8.33 -8.58
C ILE A 168 15.57 8.73 -8.83
N GLN A 169 15.22 10.02 -8.70
CA GLN A 169 13.89 10.51 -9.07
C GLN A 169 13.65 10.40 -10.58
N ILE A 170 14.67 10.68 -11.39
CA ILE A 170 14.60 10.51 -12.85
C ILE A 170 14.40 9.02 -13.19
N GLU A 171 15.14 8.11 -12.54
CA GLU A 171 14.98 6.68 -12.74
C GLU A 171 13.56 6.23 -12.37
N GLN A 172 13.01 6.72 -11.25
CA GLN A 172 11.62 6.44 -10.89
C GLN A 172 10.64 6.93 -11.96
N GLU A 173 10.75 8.17 -12.40
CA GLU A 173 9.80 8.77 -13.35
C GLU A 173 9.80 8.05 -14.70
N VAL A 174 10.98 7.67 -15.20
CA VAL A 174 11.12 6.88 -16.43
C VAL A 174 10.37 5.55 -16.32
N ASN A 175 10.37 4.94 -15.14
CA ASN A 175 9.71 3.65 -14.87
C ASN A 175 8.24 3.76 -14.43
N VAL A 176 7.72 4.96 -14.17
CA VAL A 176 6.31 5.23 -13.84
C VAL A 176 5.54 5.74 -15.05
N GLN A 177 6.07 6.73 -15.76
CA GLN A 177 5.32 7.42 -16.82
C GLN A 177 5.21 6.61 -18.12
N ILE A 178 6.10 5.66 -18.31
CA ILE A 178 6.22 4.92 -19.55
C ILE A 178 5.88 3.47 -19.23
N LYS A 179 4.85 2.92 -19.88
CA LYS A 179 4.80 1.46 -20.12
C LYS A 179 6.02 1.14 -20.99
N LEU A 180 7.19 1.00 -20.36
CA LEU A 180 8.49 1.04 -21.03
C LEU A 180 8.56 -0.05 -22.08
N SER A 181 8.59 0.38 -23.34
CA SER A 181 9.24 -0.41 -24.37
C SER A 181 10.76 -0.21 -24.24
N GLN A 182 11.53 -1.25 -24.57
CA GLN A 182 12.99 -1.23 -24.52
C GLN A 182 13.60 -0.01 -25.25
N THR A 183 12.96 0.44 -26.33
CA THR A 183 13.38 1.60 -27.14
C THR A 183 13.37 2.91 -26.36
N ASN A 184 12.43 3.10 -25.43
CA ASN A 184 12.36 4.32 -24.62
C ASN A 184 13.47 4.34 -23.58
N CYS A 185 13.79 3.19 -22.97
CA CYS A 185 14.89 3.12 -22.01
C CYS A 185 16.23 3.55 -22.62
N THR A 186 16.56 3.11 -23.84
CA THR A 186 17.82 3.50 -24.50
C THR A 186 17.92 5.01 -24.73
N LYS A 187 16.81 5.69 -25.03
CA LYS A 187 16.80 7.16 -25.20
C LYS A 187 17.05 7.88 -23.88
N GLU A 188 16.36 7.45 -22.82
CA GLU A 188 16.53 8.03 -21.48
C GLU A 188 17.95 7.79 -20.94
N GLN A 189 18.51 6.59 -21.17
CA GLN A 189 19.90 6.30 -20.87
C GLN A 189 20.85 7.21 -21.63
N ALA A 190 20.66 7.41 -22.95
CA ALA A 190 21.53 8.31 -23.72
C ALA A 190 21.50 9.75 -23.19
N GLN A 191 20.33 10.21 -22.72
CA GLN A 191 20.16 11.55 -22.17
C GLN A 191 20.78 11.70 -20.78
N PHE A 192 20.53 10.75 -19.87
CA PHE A 192 20.83 10.92 -18.45
C PHE A 192 22.10 10.20 -17.97
N ASN A 193 22.67 9.27 -18.76
CA ASN A 193 23.82 8.47 -18.33
C ASN A 193 25.03 9.35 -17.92
N THR A 194 25.40 10.32 -18.75
CA THR A 194 26.52 11.23 -18.45
C THR A 194 26.16 12.19 -17.30
N LEU A 195 24.93 12.70 -17.30
CA LEU A 195 24.44 13.63 -16.26
C LEU A 195 24.44 12.96 -14.88
N CYS A 196 24.09 11.68 -14.81
CA CYS A 196 24.09 10.88 -13.59
C CYS A 196 25.44 10.23 -13.24
N GLY A 197 26.48 10.45 -14.06
CA GLY A 197 27.84 10.00 -13.76
C GLY A 197 28.04 8.49 -13.90
N CYS A 198 27.28 7.82 -14.77
CA CYS A 198 27.35 6.36 -14.93
C CYS A 198 28.70 5.84 -15.46
N ASN A 199 29.44 6.70 -16.18
CA ASN A 199 30.74 6.39 -16.79
C ASN A 199 31.93 6.65 -15.86
N ILE A 200 31.68 6.98 -14.59
CA ILE A 200 32.77 7.16 -13.62
C ILE A 200 33.27 5.77 -13.21
N PRO A 201 34.59 5.50 -13.26
CA PRO A 201 35.16 4.26 -12.78
C PRO A 201 34.76 3.99 -11.32
N PRO A 202 34.45 2.75 -10.93
CA PRO A 202 34.05 2.42 -9.56
C PRO A 202 35.03 2.89 -8.48
N SER A 203 36.32 3.04 -8.82
CA SER A 203 37.37 3.51 -7.89
C SER A 203 37.23 4.98 -7.48
N LEU A 204 36.44 5.78 -8.22
CA LEU A 204 36.16 7.19 -7.94
C LEU A 204 34.74 7.42 -7.44
N ALA A 205 33.92 6.36 -7.38
CA ALA A 205 32.63 6.44 -6.72
C ALA A 205 32.88 6.50 -5.20
N PRO A 206 32.20 7.41 -4.47
CA PRO A 206 32.26 7.43 -3.02
C PRO A 206 31.86 6.06 -2.51
N THR A 207 32.74 5.43 -1.73
CA THR A 207 32.42 4.16 -1.11
C THR A 207 31.18 4.36 -0.25
N PRO A 208 30.12 3.55 -0.40
CA PRO A 208 28.97 3.62 0.50
C PRO A 208 29.54 3.48 1.91
N VAL A 209 29.49 4.55 2.70
CA VAL A 209 29.98 4.50 4.07
C VAL A 209 29.04 3.53 4.79
N PRO A 210 29.52 2.35 5.24
CA PRO A 210 28.67 1.46 6.01
C PRO A 210 28.26 2.23 7.26
N ILE A 211 26.97 2.57 7.34
CA ILE A 211 26.40 3.22 8.51
C ILE A 211 26.40 2.17 9.61
N SER A 212 27.49 2.10 10.36
CA SER A 212 27.55 1.32 11.58
C SER A 212 26.58 1.99 12.54
N ALA A 213 25.45 1.33 12.80
CA ALA A 213 24.46 1.75 13.78
C ALA A 213 25.07 1.68 15.19
N SER A 214 25.88 2.67 15.55
CA SER A 214 26.29 2.88 16.93
C SER A 214 25.16 3.63 17.63
N ILE A 215 24.35 2.87 18.37
CA ILE A 215 23.35 3.40 19.30
C ILE A 215 24.11 4.04 20.45
N HIS A 216 24.43 5.34 20.34
CA HIS A 216 24.81 6.15 21.49
C HIS A 216 23.58 6.84 22.08
N PRO A 217 23.32 6.73 23.40
CA PRO A 217 22.24 7.45 24.05
C PRO A 217 22.61 8.94 24.13
N PHE A 218 21.93 9.77 23.34
CA PHE A 218 22.03 11.23 23.48
C PHE A 218 21.24 11.69 24.71
N ASN A 219 21.98 12.23 25.67
CA ASN A 219 21.49 12.93 26.84
C ASN A 219 21.10 14.36 26.40
N ILE A 220 19.81 14.62 26.22
CA ILE A 220 19.29 15.91 25.75
C ILE A 220 19.10 16.84 26.95
N ASN A 221 19.99 17.81 27.13
CA ASN A 221 19.71 19.02 27.91
C ASN A 221 18.95 20.01 27.03
N VAL A 222 17.63 20.08 27.20
CA VAL A 222 16.76 21.08 26.56
C VAL A 222 16.87 22.39 27.34
N LEU A 223 17.53 23.39 26.78
CA LEU A 223 17.39 24.78 27.21
C LEU A 223 16.37 25.46 26.28
N GLY A 224 15.15 25.64 26.78
CA GLY A 224 14.06 26.26 26.04
C GLY A 224 14.24 27.77 25.91
N VAL A 225 14.22 28.26 24.67
CA VAL A 225 14.02 29.68 24.35
C VAL A 225 12.64 29.80 23.72
N PHE A 226 11.66 30.27 24.49
CA PHE A 226 10.34 30.64 23.99
C PHE A 226 10.40 32.06 23.43
N ILE A 227 10.21 32.20 22.11
CA ILE A 227 9.96 33.49 21.47
C ILE A 227 8.44 33.67 21.40
N VAL A 228 7.92 34.64 22.16
CA VAL A 228 6.51 35.06 22.11
C VAL A 228 6.38 36.17 21.09
N PHE A 229 5.63 35.94 20.01
CA PHE A 229 5.19 36.98 19.08
C PHE A 229 3.81 37.49 19.52
N VAL A 230 3.75 38.75 19.95
CA VAL A 230 2.49 39.46 20.20
C VAL A 230 2.08 40.17 18.91
N TYR A 231 0.99 39.73 18.28
CA TYR A 231 0.33 40.48 17.21
C TYR A 231 -0.74 41.39 17.82
N SER A 232 -0.61 42.70 17.59
CA SER A 232 -1.68 43.68 17.86
C SER A 232 -2.52 43.85 16.60
N VAL A 233 -3.79 43.45 16.64
CA VAL A 233 -4.77 43.74 15.59
C VAL A 233 -5.44 45.07 15.92
N LYS A 234 -5.31 46.04 15.03
CA LYS A 234 -5.95 47.36 15.10
C LYS A 234 -7.22 47.30 14.25
N MET A 235 -8.40 47.35 14.88
CA MET A 235 -9.68 47.47 14.17
C MET A 235 -9.90 48.93 13.75
N MET A 236 -10.23 49.12 12.47
CA MET A 236 -11.00 50.23 11.92
C MET A 236 -12.05 49.63 10.99
#